data_AF-A0A924RLZ9-F1
#
_entry.id   AF-A0A924RLZ9-F1
#
_cell.length_a   1.000
_cell.length_b   1.000
_cell.length_c   1.000
_cell.angle_alpha   90.00
_cell.angle_beta   90.00
_cell.angle_gamma   90.00
#
_symmetry.space_group_name_H-M   'P 1'
#
loop_
_entity.id
_entity.type
_entity.pdbx_description
1 polymer ?
#
loop_
_entity_poly.entity_id
_entity_poly.type
_entity_poly.pdbx_seq_one_letter_code
_entity_poly.pdbx_strand_id
1 'polypeptide(L)'
;MPVLDERKVAFGREMRRLRMAALMTQEEWADHVGSCVGTIRQWERGNTVPHKITLRRLVMDHGLDRELAAEAAAVANQGKVA
;
A
#
# COMPACT_ATOMS: atom_id res chain seq x y z
N MET A 1 5.29 -19.75 10.20
CA MET A 1 5.18 -18.38 9.65
C MET A 1 4.60 -18.49 8.25
N PRO A 2 3.41 -17.90 7.95
CA PRO A 2 2.93 -17.89 6.57
C PRO A 2 3.95 -17.16 5.69
N VAL A 3 4.20 -17.69 4.50
CA VAL A 3 5.01 -17.02 3.47
C VAL A 3 4.17 -15.85 2.98
N LEU A 4 4.51 -14.64 3.42
CA LEU A 4 3.90 -13.42 2.89
C LEU A 4 4.37 -13.22 1.45
N ASP A 5 3.47 -12.82 0.56
CA ASP A 5 3.81 -12.46 -0.82
C ASP A 5 4.81 -11.29 -0.80
N GLU A 6 6.02 -11.52 -1.30
CA GLU A 6 7.13 -10.57 -1.25
C GLU A 6 6.78 -9.23 -1.89
N ARG A 7 5.89 -9.22 -2.89
CA ARG A 7 5.38 -8.01 -3.56
C ARG A 7 4.53 -7.17 -2.62
N LYS A 8 3.69 -7.81 -1.78
CA LYS A 8 2.92 -7.10 -0.75
C LYS A 8 3.84 -6.52 0.32
N VAL A 9 4.87 -7.26 0.71
CA VAL A 9 5.86 -6.80 1.69
C VAL A 9 6.64 -5.60 1.12
N ALA A 10 7.06 -5.65 -0.14
CA ALA A 10 7.73 -4.54 -0.81
C ALA A 10 6.84 -3.28 -0.84
N PHE A 11 5.58 -3.43 -1.25
CA PHE A 11 4.59 -2.35 -1.20
C PHE A 11 4.46 -1.75 0.21
N GLY A 12 4.31 -2.60 1.24
CA GLY A 12 4.17 -2.17 2.62
C GLY A 12 5.38 -1.38 3.14
N ARG A 13 6.59 -1.83 2.81
CA ARG A 13 7.82 -1.10 3.16
C ARG A 13 7.86 0.28 2.53
N GLU A 14 7.45 0.39 1.26
CA GLU A 14 7.45 1.68 0.57
C GLU A 14 6.41 2.64 1.15
N MET A 15 5.21 2.16 1.48
CA MET A 15 4.21 2.99 2.15
C MET A 15 4.72 3.52 3.50
N ARG A 16 5.39 2.66 4.28
CA ARG A 16 6.02 3.09 5.53
C ARG A 16 7.11 4.12 5.28
N ARG A 17 7.92 3.94 4.23
CA ARG A 17 8.99 4.88 3.86
C ARG A 17 8.42 6.25 3.50
N LEU A 18 7.41 6.30 2.63
CA LEU A 18 6.73 7.55 2.23
C LEU A 18 6.13 8.27 3.44
N ARG A 19 5.41 7.55 4.30
CA ARG A 19 4.85 8.12 5.53
C ARG A 19 5.93 8.70 6.45
N MET A 20 7.03 7.99 6.66
CA MET A 20 8.11 8.46 7.53
C MET A 20 8.88 9.63 6.93
N ALA A 21 9.04 9.67 5.60
CA ALA A 21 9.59 10.83 4.90
C ALA A 21 8.70 12.08 5.04
N ALA A 22 7.38 11.87 5.16
CA ALA A 22 6.41 12.93 5.44
C ALA A 22 6.29 13.29 6.93
N LEU A 23 7.04 12.62 7.83
CA LEU A 23 6.99 12.80 9.29
C LEU A 23 5.59 12.57 9.90
N MET A 24 4.80 11.67 9.32
CA MET A 24 3.43 11.39 9.75
C MET A 24 3.30 10.08 10.56
N THR A 25 2.39 10.09 11.53
CA THR A 25 1.83 8.90 12.19
C THR A 25 0.98 8.07 11.21
N GLN A 26 0.63 6.83 11.56
CA GLN A 26 -0.23 6.00 10.71
C GLN A 26 -1.63 6.62 10.56
N GLU A 27 -2.10 7.29 11.60
CA GLU A 27 -3.37 8.03 11.66
C GLU A 27 -3.34 9.23 10.71
N GLU A 28 -2.34 10.10 10.83
CA GLU A 28 -2.20 11.27 9.95
C GLU A 28 -2.03 10.87 8.48
N TRP A 29 -1.27 9.81 8.23
CA TRP A 29 -1.12 9.29 6.87
C TRP A 29 -2.42 8.69 6.32
N ALA A 30 -3.20 8.00 7.15
CA ALA A 30 -4.49 7.45 6.76
C ALA A 30 -5.44 8.59 6.34
N ASP A 31 -5.52 9.65 7.13
CA ASP A 31 -6.30 10.85 6.81
C ASP A 31 -5.78 11.51 5.53
N HIS A 32 -4.47 11.62 5.37
CA HIS A 32 -3.83 12.22 4.21
C HIS A 32 -4.13 11.48 2.89
N VAL A 33 -4.17 10.15 2.89
CA VAL A 33 -4.45 9.34 1.69
C VAL A 33 -5.92 8.93 1.55
N GLY A 34 -6.80 9.37 2.45
CA GLY A 34 -8.22 9.04 2.45
C GLY A 34 -8.49 7.54 2.71
N SER A 35 -7.79 6.96 3.68
CA SER A 35 -7.97 5.58 4.14
C SER A 35 -8.17 5.54 5.67
N CYS A 36 -8.37 4.35 6.24
CA CYS A 36 -8.41 4.17 7.69
C CYS A 36 -7.07 3.63 8.21
N VAL A 37 -6.73 3.96 9.46
CA VAL A 37 -5.47 3.51 10.10
C VAL A 37 -5.29 1.99 10.07
N GLY A 38 -6.39 1.23 10.20
CA GLY A 38 -6.37 -0.23 10.11
C GLY A 38 -5.88 -0.71 8.74
N THR A 39 -6.34 -0.08 7.67
CA THR A 39 -5.90 -0.37 6.29
C THR A 39 -4.43 -0.04 6.09
N ILE A 40 -3.97 1.13 6.55
CA ILE A 40 -2.55 1.50 6.51
C ILE A 40 -1.68 0.48 7.24
N ARG A 41 -2.10 0.06 8.45
CA ARG A 41 -1.39 -0.96 9.22
C ARG A 41 -1.30 -2.30 8.48
N GLN A 42 -2.35 -2.72 7.77
CA GLN A 42 -2.33 -3.96 6.99
C GLN A 42 -1.40 -3.86 5.77
N TRP A 43 -1.40 -2.70 5.10
CA TRP A 43 -0.49 -2.43 3.99
C TRP A 43 0.97 -2.47 4.45
N GLU A 44 1.33 -1.72 5.49
CA GLU A 44 2.71 -1.63 5.97
C GLU A 44 3.26 -2.96 6.51
N ARG A 45 2.38 -3.87 6.93
CA ARG A 45 2.76 -5.24 7.34
C ARG A 45 2.86 -6.22 6.16
N GLY A 46 2.50 -5.81 4.95
CA GLY A 46 2.49 -6.65 3.76
C GLY A 46 1.34 -7.67 3.73
N ASN A 47 0.28 -7.45 4.52
CA ASN A 47 -0.85 -8.37 4.58
C ASN A 47 -1.80 -8.17 3.39
N THR A 48 -2.05 -6.91 3.03
CA THR A 48 -2.94 -6.53 1.93
C THR A 48 -2.31 -5.44 1.06
N VAL A 49 -2.87 -5.23 -0.13
CA VAL A 49 -2.55 -4.14 -1.04
C VAL A 49 -3.84 -3.39 -1.39
N PRO A 50 -3.76 -2.08 -1.73
CA PRO A 50 -4.93 -1.30 -2.13
C PRO A 50 -5.52 -1.79 -3.45
N HIS A 51 -6.77 -1.42 -3.70
CA HIS A 51 -7.37 -1.61 -5.02
C HIS A 51 -6.75 -0.64 -6.06
N LYS A 52 -6.89 -0.97 -7.34
CA LYS A 52 -6.31 -0.23 -8.47
C LYS A 52 -6.57 1.29 -8.46
N ILE A 53 -7.75 1.72 -8.00
CA ILE A 53 -8.10 3.16 -7.91
C ILE A 53 -7.23 3.86 -6.87
N THR A 54 -7.06 3.25 -5.69
CA THR A 54 -6.22 3.80 -4.61
C THR A 54 -4.75 3.78 -5.00
N LEU A 55 -4.27 2.72 -5.65
CA LEU A 55 -2.90 2.67 -6.20
C LEU A 55 -2.65 3.82 -7.18
N ARG A 56 -3.63 4.13 -8.06
CA ARG A 56 -3.53 5.26 -8.98
C ARG A 56 -3.41 6.60 -8.24
N ARG A 57 -4.19 6.82 -7.19
CA ARG A 57 -4.08 8.04 -6.36
C ARG A 57 -2.72 8.13 -5.67
N LEU A 58 -2.23 7.04 -5.10
CA LEU A 58 -0.90 7.00 -4.49
C LEU A 58 0.22 7.37 -5.48
N VAL A 59 0.13 6.91 -6.74
CA VAL A 59 1.09 7.29 -7.79
C VAL A 59 0.97 8.77 -8.16
N MET A 60 -0.25 9.28 -8.35
CA MET A 60 -0.47 10.63 -8.85
C MET A 60 -0.24 11.71 -7.79
N ASP A 61 -0.67 11.44 -6.56
CA ASP A 61 -0.84 12.45 -5.52
C ASP A 61 0.22 12.33 -4.41
N HIS A 62 0.84 11.16 -4.25
CA HIS A 62 1.72 10.84 -3.12
C HIS A 62 3.08 10.27 -3.51
N GLY A 63 3.43 10.28 -4.80
CA GLY A 63 4.76 9.92 -5.29
C GLY A 63 5.13 8.44 -5.20
N LEU A 64 4.14 7.54 -5.13
CA LEU A 64 4.40 6.10 -5.22
C LEU A 64 4.98 5.74 -6.59
N ASP A 65 6.02 4.90 -6.58
CA ASP A 65 6.62 4.40 -7.82
C ASP A 65 5.62 3.62 -8.69
N ARG A 66 5.70 3.84 -10.01
CA ARG A 66 4.74 3.29 -10.99
C ARG A 66 4.90 1.78 -11.17
N GLU A 67 6.13 1.29 -11.12
CA GLU A 67 6.43 -0.14 -11.27
C GLU A 67 5.92 -0.91 -10.06
N LEU A 68 6.24 -0.43 -8.86
CA LEU A 68 5.74 -1.02 -7.61
C LEU A 68 4.20 -1.00 -7.53
N ALA A 69 3.55 0.07 -8.00
CA ALA A 69 2.10 0.14 -8.08
C ALA A 69 1.52 -0.90 -9.06
N ALA A 70 2.20 -1.18 -10.17
CA ALA A 70 1.80 -2.21 -11.13
C ALA A 70 1.94 -3.62 -10.54
N GLU A 71 3.02 -3.90 -9.81
CA GLU A 71 3.21 -5.15 -9.09
C GLU A 71 2.12 -5.38 -8.04
N ALA A 72 1.82 -4.36 -7.22
CA ALA A 72 0.75 -4.43 -6.23
C ALA A 72 -0.62 -4.65 -6.90
N ALA A 73 -0.88 -4.02 -8.04
CA ALA A 73 -2.11 -4.22 -8.80
C ALA A 73 -2.23 -5.65 -9.35
N ALA A 74 -1.12 -6.25 -9.80
CA ALA A 74 -1.09 -7.64 -10.25
C ALA A 74 -1.46 -8.61 -9.11
N VAL A 75 -0.96 -8.37 -7.89
CA VAL A 75 -1.32 -9.14 -6.70
C VAL A 75 -2.79 -8.98 -6.33
N ALA A 76 -3.31 -7.76 -6.36
CA ALA A 76 -4.70 -7.46 -6.01
C ALA A 76 -5.72 -8.21 -6.90
N ASN A 77 -5.37 -8.47 -8.16
CA ASN A 77 -6.24 -9.16 -9.12
C ASN A 77 -6.19 -10.70 -8.99
N GLN A 78 -5.17 -11.27 -8.36
CA GLN A 78 -5.00 -12.73 -8.21
C GLN A 78 -5.97 -13.35 -7.17
N GLY A 79 -6.54 -12.54 -6.28
CA GLY A 79 -7.47 -13.00 -5.22
C GLY A 79 -8.96 -12.88 -5.54
N LYS A 80 -9.33 -12.45 -6.76
CA LYS A 80 -10.72 -12.40 -7.25
C LYS A 80 -10.97 -13.54 -8.24
N VAL A 81 -10.90 -14.78 -7.77
CA VAL A 81 -11.56 -15.92 -8.42
C VAL A 81 -12.60 -16.40 -7.42
N ALA A 82 -13.82 -16.60 -7.91
CA ALA A 82 -15.08 -16.77 -7.16
C ALA A 82 -15.03 -17.78 -6.01
#